data_AF-A0A3D1VNG1-F1
#
_entry.id   AF-A0A3D1VNG1-F1
#
_cell.length_a   1.000
_cell.length_b   1.000
_cell.length_c   1.000
_cell.angle_alpha   90.00
_cell.angle_beta   90.00
_cell.angle_gamma   90.00
#
_symmetry.space_group_name_H-M   'P 1'
#
loop_
_entity.id
_entity.type
_entity.pdbx_description
1 polymer ?
#
loop_
_entity_poly.entity_id
_entity_poly.type
_entity_poly.pdbx_seq_one_letter_code
_entity_poly.pdbx_strand_id
1 'polypeptide(L)'
;MYYFSFGYPANHVFLTDAAGKKTENGLKIQCIFNADPSRSIAINGVPATPASGCLKATVELTSFKNILTAVDTQTGEKNSITVYYVKKAHKTYRFSLDDNIWFLQ
;
A
#
# COMPACT_ATOMS: atom_id res chain seq x y z
N MET A 1 -5.16 16.32 -11.05
CA MET A 1 -4.06 16.15 -10.07
C MET A 1 -4.72 15.76 -8.77
N TYR A 2 -4.41 14.60 -8.19
CA TYR A 2 -4.98 14.24 -6.89
C TYR A 2 -4.26 15.04 -5.80
N TYR A 3 -5.00 15.68 -4.89
CA TYR A 3 -4.42 16.48 -3.81
C TYR A 3 -3.76 15.64 -2.70
N PHE A 4 -3.82 14.32 -2.81
CA PHE A 4 -3.18 13.37 -1.90
C PHE A 4 -2.85 12.06 -2.63
N SER A 5 -1.81 11.37 -2.17
CA SER A 5 -1.35 10.11 -2.76
C SER A 5 -0.84 9.13 -1.70
N PHE A 6 -0.83 7.84 -2.06
CA PHE A 6 -0.12 6.84 -1.25
C PHE A 6 1.39 7.10 -1.33
N GLY A 7 2.02 7.29 -0.17
CA GLY A 7 3.49 7.25 -0.03
C GLY A 7 4.01 5.82 0.15
N TYR A 8 3.20 4.97 0.78
CA TYR A 8 3.42 3.52 0.87
C TYR A 8 2.09 2.80 1.17
N PRO A 9 1.84 1.61 0.60
CA PRO A 9 2.60 0.94 -0.45
C PRO A 9 2.43 1.60 -1.83
N ALA A 10 3.31 1.28 -2.78
CA ALA A 10 3.18 1.74 -4.17
C ALA A 10 2.10 0.95 -4.93
N ASN A 11 1.56 1.54 -6.01
CA ASN A 11 0.58 0.84 -6.84
C ASN A 11 1.20 -0.38 -7.55
N HIS A 12 0.46 -1.46 -7.63
CA HIS A 12 0.82 -2.77 -8.20
C HIS A 12 1.98 -3.48 -7.51
N VAL A 13 2.40 -3.06 -6.30
CA VAL A 13 3.49 -3.72 -5.58
C VAL A 13 3.06 -5.08 -5.04
N PHE A 14 4.03 -6.01 -5.03
CA PHE A 14 3.91 -7.30 -4.37
C PHE A 14 4.51 -7.22 -2.97
N LEU A 15 3.69 -7.49 -1.97
CA LEU A 15 4.04 -7.47 -0.57
C LEU A 15 4.16 -8.89 -0.05
N THR A 16 5.19 -9.09 0.77
CA THR A 16 5.43 -10.34 1.49
C THR A 16 5.35 -10.07 2.97
N ASP A 17 5.62 -11.09 3.77
CA ASP A 17 5.62 -11.00 5.22
C ASP A 17 6.64 -10.01 5.77
N ALA A 18 7.61 -9.57 4.96
CA ALA A 18 8.56 -8.52 5.32
C ALA A 18 7.92 -7.11 5.37
N ALA A 19 6.77 -6.91 4.74
CA ALA A 19 6.11 -5.62 4.62
C ALA A 19 5.26 -5.23 5.85
N GLY A 20 5.08 -6.14 6.81
CA GLY A 20 4.19 -5.93 7.94
C GLY A 20 4.15 -7.09 8.93
N LYS A 21 3.11 -7.15 9.76
CA LYS A 21 2.93 -8.19 10.77
C LYS A 21 1.86 -9.18 10.32
N LYS A 22 2.20 -10.47 10.30
CA LYS A 22 1.21 -11.53 10.10
C LYS A 22 0.18 -11.55 11.22
N THR A 23 -1.04 -11.81 10.84
CA THR A 23 -2.17 -12.12 11.72
C THR A 23 -2.76 -13.46 11.31
N GLU A 24 -3.77 -13.91 12.06
CA GLU A 24 -4.55 -15.10 11.70
C GLU A 24 -5.27 -14.92 10.35
N ASN A 25 -5.69 -13.69 10.03
CA ASN A 25 -6.50 -13.37 8.85
C ASN A 25 -5.68 -12.95 7.62
N GLY A 26 -4.44 -12.49 7.80
CA GLY A 26 -3.64 -11.99 6.69
C GLY A 26 -2.38 -11.24 7.10
N LEU A 27 -2.09 -10.14 6.39
CA LEU A 27 -0.94 -9.28 6.64
C LEU A 27 -1.40 -7.88 7.03
N LYS A 28 -1.14 -7.47 8.27
CA LYS A 28 -1.32 -6.08 8.71
C LYS A 28 -0.13 -5.24 8.27
N ILE A 29 -0.41 -4.22 7.45
CA ILE A 29 0.58 -3.25 6.98
C ILE A 29 0.22 -1.85 7.46
N GLN A 30 1.23 -1.02 7.67
CA GLN A 30 1.06 0.41 7.87
C GLN A 30 1.10 1.09 6.49
N CYS A 31 0.01 1.72 6.09
CA CYS A 31 -0.03 2.60 4.93
C CYS A 31 0.40 4.01 5.34
N ILE A 32 1.10 4.69 4.43
CA ILE A 32 1.53 6.08 4.57
C ILE A 32 0.87 6.89 3.46
N PHE A 33 0.24 8.00 3.85
CA PHE A 33 -0.40 8.95 2.96
C PHE A 33 0.32 10.28 2.96
N ASN A 34 0.65 10.73 1.75
CA ASN A 34 1.19 12.05 1.49
C ASN A 34 0.00 12.99 1.31
N ALA A 35 -0.39 13.63 2.40
CA ALA A 35 -1.46 14.62 2.48
C ALA A 35 -1.16 15.58 3.63
N ASP A 36 -1.83 16.73 3.61
CA ASP A 36 -1.82 17.64 4.76
C ASP A 36 -2.37 16.91 6.01
N PRO A 37 -1.66 16.94 7.16
CA PRO A 37 -2.11 16.27 8.39
C PRO A 37 -3.47 16.76 8.94
N SER A 38 -3.95 17.93 8.51
CA SER A 38 -5.27 18.45 8.86
C SER A 38 -6.42 17.76 8.10
N ARG A 39 -6.14 17.02 7.02
CA ARG A 39 -7.15 16.28 6.26
C ARG A 39 -7.62 15.04 7.02
N SER A 40 -8.90 14.73 6.86
CA SER A 40 -9.52 13.52 7.41
C SER A 40 -9.57 12.44 6.33
N ILE A 41 -8.57 11.56 6.29
CA ILE A 41 -8.49 10.48 5.29
C ILE A 41 -8.78 9.14 5.96
N ALA A 42 -9.58 8.30 5.29
CA ALA A 42 -9.80 6.91 5.67
C ALA A 42 -9.38 5.98 4.53
N ILE A 43 -8.67 4.89 4.85
CA ILE A 43 -8.28 3.84 3.89
C ILE A 43 -9.15 2.61 4.12
N ASN A 44 -9.98 2.24 3.14
CA ASN A 44 -10.94 1.14 3.25
C ASN A 44 -11.80 1.21 4.53
N GLY A 45 -12.19 2.43 4.92
CA GLY A 45 -12.96 2.69 6.14
C GLY A 45 -12.13 2.77 7.44
N VAL A 46 -10.82 2.48 7.40
CA VAL A 46 -9.93 2.65 8.55
C VAL A 46 -9.42 4.10 8.58
N PRO A 47 -9.72 4.89 9.64
CA PRO A 47 -9.26 6.27 9.74
C PRO A 47 -7.73 6.34 9.86
N ALA A 48 -7.13 7.25 9.11
CA ALA A 48 -5.71 7.55 9.23
C ALA A 48 -5.46 8.51 10.40
N THR A 49 -4.35 8.31 11.10
CA THR A 49 -3.90 9.18 12.18
C THR A 49 -2.68 9.98 11.74
N PRO A 50 -2.59 11.28 12.11
CA PRO A 50 -1.42 12.09 11.82
C PRO A 50 -0.23 11.59 12.65
N ALA A 51 0.88 11.34 11.96
CA ALA A 51 2.13 10.90 12.57
C ALA A 51 3.32 11.41 11.75
N SER A 52 4.21 12.18 12.38
CA SER A 52 5.48 12.63 11.76
C SER A 52 5.29 13.37 10.43
N GLY A 53 4.28 14.25 10.32
CA GLY A 53 4.04 15.05 9.12
C GLY A 53 3.36 14.32 7.96
N CYS A 54 2.92 13.08 8.17
CA CYS A 54 2.13 12.31 7.22
C CYS A 54 0.91 11.68 7.90
N LEU A 55 -0.02 11.14 7.11
CA LEU A 55 -1.15 10.37 7.63
C LEU A 55 -0.82 8.87 7.55
N LYS A 56 -1.11 8.13 8.62
CA LYS A 56 -0.85 6.69 8.69
C LYS A 56 -2.11 5.92 9.04
N ALA A 57 -2.35 4.80 8.36
CA ALA A 57 -3.43 3.89 8.75
C ALA A 57 -2.95 2.44 8.66
N THR A 58 -3.41 1.60 9.58
CA THR A 58 -3.08 0.18 9.58
C THR A 58 -4.20 -0.60 8.92
N VAL A 59 -3.91 -1.25 7.79
CA VAL A 59 -4.88 -2.05 7.04
C VAL A 59 -4.45 -3.51 6.99
N GLU A 60 -5.42 -4.41 6.88
CA GLU A 60 -5.18 -5.85 6.81
C GLU A 60 -5.44 -6.36 5.39
N LEU A 61 -4.41 -6.98 4.79
CA LEU A 61 -4.48 -7.61 3.48
C LEU A 61 -4.84 -9.08 3.65
N THR A 62 -6.02 -9.48 3.18
CA THR A 62 -6.57 -10.83 3.40
C THR A 62 -6.49 -11.71 2.15
N SER A 63 -6.49 -11.08 0.98
CA SER A 63 -6.54 -11.72 -0.34
C SER A 63 -5.23 -11.58 -1.10
N PHE A 64 -5.05 -12.36 -2.18
CA PHE A 64 -3.90 -12.19 -3.07
C PHE A 64 -3.89 -10.80 -3.70
N LYS A 65 -5.03 -10.33 -4.21
CA LYS A 65 -5.20 -8.96 -4.74
C LYS A 65 -6.05 -8.15 -3.76
N ASN A 66 -5.58 -6.96 -3.39
CA ASN A 66 -6.30 -6.05 -2.50
C ASN A 66 -6.35 -4.66 -3.15
N ILE A 67 -7.52 -4.02 -3.10
CA ILE A 67 -7.68 -2.63 -3.54
C ILE A 67 -7.71 -1.78 -2.28
N LEU A 68 -6.76 -0.86 -2.16
CA LEU A 68 -6.73 0.12 -1.08
C LEU A 68 -7.31 1.43 -1.63
N THR A 69 -8.46 1.82 -1.11
CA THR A 69 -9.14 3.05 -1.49
C THR A 69 -9.04 4.03 -0.33
N ALA A 70 -8.33 5.12 -0.54
CA ALA A 70 -8.36 6.25 0.35
C ALA A 70 -9.44 7.23 -0.06
N VAL A 71 -10.16 7.71 0.94
CA VAL A 71 -11.25 8.68 0.79
C VAL A 71 -10.96 9.82 1.76
N ASP A 72 -10.95 11.03 1.24
CA ASP A 72 -11.04 12.24 2.06
C ASP A 72 -12.50 12.39 2.50
N THR A 73 -12.76 12.28 3.80
CA THR A 73 -14.12 12.26 4.34
C THR A 73 -14.79 13.63 4.33
N GLN A 74 -14.04 14.72 4.11
CA GLN A 74 -14.59 16.07 4.04
C GLN A 74 -14.96 16.45 2.61
N THR A 75 -14.10 16.12 1.64
CA THR A 75 -14.27 16.52 0.23
C THR A 75 -14.90 15.42 -0.63
N GLY A 76 -14.84 14.16 -0.18
CA GLY A 76 -15.27 13.00 -0.97
C GLY A 76 -14.28 12.57 -2.05
N GLU A 77 -13.13 13.24 -2.18
CA GLU A 77 -12.07 12.87 -3.11
C GLU A 77 -11.57 11.45 -2.81
N LYS A 78 -11.24 10.68 -3.86
CA LYS A 78 -10.79 9.30 -3.74
C LYS A 78 -9.51 9.04 -4.51
N ASN A 79 -8.65 8.20 -3.95
CA ASN A 79 -7.47 7.66 -4.62
C ASN A 79 -7.39 6.16 -4.34
N SER A 80 -7.06 5.35 -5.33
CA SER A 80 -7.04 3.89 -5.20
C SER A 80 -5.76 3.30 -5.77
N ILE A 81 -5.21 2.34 -5.04
CA ILE A 81 -4.11 1.50 -5.51
C ILE A 81 -4.48 0.03 -5.39
N THR A 82 -3.89 -0.79 -6.24
CA THR A 82 -3.95 -2.24 -6.14
C THR A 82 -2.64 -2.76 -5.58
N VAL A 83 -2.69 -3.63 -4.57
CA VAL A 83 -1.51 -4.29 -4.02
C VAL A 83 -1.72 -5.79 -3.97
N TYR A 84 -0.63 -6.54 -4.08
CA TYR A 84 -0.67 -7.99 -4.09
C TYR A 84 -0.03 -8.55 -2.83
N TYR A 85 -0.75 -9.34 -2.03
CA TYR A 85 -0.18 -10.05 -0.89
C TYR A 85 0.19 -11.49 -1.29
N VAL A 86 1.48 -11.78 -1.36
CA VAL A 86 2.01 -13.09 -1.73
C VAL A 86 2.23 -13.93 -0.49
N LYS A 87 1.21 -14.72 -0.13
CA LYS A 87 1.32 -15.70 0.96
C LYS A 87 2.44 -16.69 0.64
N LYS A 88 3.34 -16.92 1.61
CA LYS A 88 4.46 -17.88 1.51
C LYS A 88 5.47 -17.59 0.38
N ALA A 89 5.73 -16.32 0.06
CA ALA A 89 6.67 -15.97 -1.01
C ALA A 89 8.09 -16.54 -0.82
N HIS A 90 8.51 -16.76 0.43
CA HIS A 90 9.82 -17.28 0.77
C HIS A 90 10.03 -18.69 0.17
N LYS A 91 11.05 -18.83 -0.68
CA LYS A 91 11.43 -20.05 -1.42
C LYS A 91 10.45 -20.54 -2.50
N THR A 92 9.37 -19.81 -2.79
CA THR A 92 8.44 -20.17 -3.90
C THR A 92 8.62 -19.30 -5.14
N TYR A 93 9.17 -18.09 -4.99
CA TYR A 93 9.43 -17.18 -6.10
C TYR A 93 10.93 -16.85 -6.16
N ARG A 94 11.47 -16.81 -7.37
CA ARG A 94 12.79 -16.25 -7.66
C ARG A 94 12.59 -14.88 -8.30
N PHE A 95 13.01 -13.83 -7.62
CA PHE A 95 13.15 -12.53 -8.27
C PHE A 95 14.43 -12.55 -9.10
N SER A 96 14.30 -12.42 -10.41
CA SER A 96 15.42 -12.21 -11.32
C SER A 96 15.26 -10.83 -11.95
N LEU A 97 16.26 -9.98 -11.76
CA LEU A 97 16.45 -8.79 -12.56
C LEU A 97 17.33 -9.20 -13.74
N ASP A 98 16.79 -9.13 -14.96
CA ASP A 98 17.53 -9.50 -16.17
C ASP A 98 17.91 -8.20 -16.89
N ASP A 99 19.19 -7.83 -16.81
CA ASP A 99 19.74 -6.66 -17.51
C ASP A 99 20.07 -7.05 -18.96
N ASN A 100 19.04 -7.29 -19.78
CA ASN A 100 19.20 -7.48 -21.23
C ASN A 100 19.47 -6.15 -21.96
N ILE A 101 20.39 -5.34 -21.45
CA ILE A 101 20.72 -3.99 -21.98
C ILE A 101 21.82 -4.03 -23.07
N TRP A 102 22.32 -5.21 -23.44
CA TRP A 102 23.43 -5.37 -24.39
C TRP A 102 23.03 -5.84 -25.81
N PHE A 103 21.78 -5.65 -26.24
CA PHE A 103 21.32 -6.05 -27.58
C PHE A 103 21.30 -4.90 -28.63
N LEU A 104 21.38 -3.64 -28.22
CA LEU A 104 21.46 -2.50 -29.15
C LEU A 104 22.91 -1.97 -29.18
N GLN A 105 23.71 -2.51 -30.10
CA GLN A 105 24.96 -1.90 -30.59
C GLN A 105 24.75 -1.44 -32.03
#